data_AF-M4B318-F1
#
_entry.id   AF-M4B318-F1
#
_cell.length_a   1.000
_cell.length_b   1.000
_cell.length_c   1.000
_cell.angle_alpha   90.00
_cell.angle_beta   90.00
_cell.angle_gamma   90.00
#
_symmetry.space_group_name_H-M   'P 1'
#
loop_
_entity.id
_entity.type
_entity.pdbx_description
1 polymer ?
#
loop_
_entity_poly.entity_id
_entity_poly.type
_entity_poly.pdbx_seq_one_letter_code
_entity_poly.pdbx_strand_id
1 'polypeptide(L)'
;MEEYDRDAPLFDRRFHVLVQYPDRDEKLLPLTVRLLTGVRQNNTKNQKEHVMRVEITDDDGVDPCFLYLWRVSEEEFHELKTQQRLLVDFATFPANLIELLQCCLKDSKKIAGEEDAEVKIQSGDGDLAVTTTGGSSEVELNQKTRSAGPIPLSYLAVLNTSDGNGQSVFSIVETNPFKQLTHLSLRFLPGDDVAVKTYLASRLAQVGASRRSLSTALKQMKEELQLAQTNEAKLEQQLSTLGIEAESMLSQEKMKFVDALNGQQLEAAAVFKEREGELNAKIDVLVERYEKEALKTTAKENEEQVQDLTKQKYQHEVKIDHLLSQTEDLSEARNTLSDEVDKLRNQNKELDQKVFQQEKQMNALQVRTDALQEQLADKEDVVKNTADLLQSARLHNVEVDESLKIYRDNHARLQQKLELSISEINKGNEIIERIQNESRTLKSKMRMKAKIIKQQEQVL
;
A
#
# COMPACT_ATOMS: atom_id res chain seq x y z
N MET A 1 -86.69 -34.38 -54.97
CA MET A 1 -86.15 -33.08 -54.50
C MET A 1 -84.63 -33.24 -54.45
N GLU A 2 -83.87 -32.27 -54.93
CA GLU A 2 -82.40 -32.28 -54.86
C GLU A 2 -81.98 -31.74 -53.50
N GLU A 3 -81.13 -32.47 -52.78
CA GLU A 3 -80.59 -32.06 -51.49
C GLU A 3 -79.08 -31.91 -51.63
N TYR A 4 -78.56 -30.70 -51.36
CA TYR A 4 -77.14 -30.37 -51.48
C TYR A 4 -76.54 -30.10 -50.11
N ASP A 5 -75.35 -30.63 -49.85
CA ASP A 5 -74.60 -30.34 -48.63
C ASP A 5 -73.98 -28.94 -48.73
N ARG A 6 -74.69 -27.94 -48.19
CA ARG A 6 -74.22 -26.55 -48.17
C ARG A 6 -73.30 -26.25 -47.01
N ASP A 7 -73.31 -27.05 -45.94
CA ASP A 7 -72.52 -26.81 -44.73
C ASP A 7 -71.06 -27.21 -44.93
N ALA A 8 -70.80 -28.20 -45.79
CA ALA A 8 -69.46 -28.61 -46.20
C ALA A 8 -69.30 -28.60 -47.74
N PRO A 9 -69.26 -27.41 -48.39
CA PRO A 9 -69.01 -27.32 -49.83
C PRO A 9 -67.62 -27.86 -50.17
N LEU A 10 -67.49 -28.56 -51.32
CA LEU A 10 -66.19 -29.04 -51.79
C LEU A 10 -65.25 -27.90 -52.16
N PHE A 11 -65.82 -26.79 -52.63
CA PHE A 11 -65.12 -25.56 -52.92
C PHE A 11 -66.04 -24.38 -52.70
N ASP A 12 -65.54 -23.32 -52.08
CA ASP A 12 -66.29 -22.08 -51.84
C ASP A 12 -65.28 -20.93 -51.74
N ARG A 13 -65.04 -20.23 -52.85
CA ARG A 13 -64.06 -19.15 -52.93
C ARG A 13 -64.54 -18.04 -53.85
N ARG A 14 -64.18 -16.81 -53.49
CA ARG A 14 -64.36 -15.60 -54.30
C ARG A 14 -63.09 -15.28 -55.08
N PHE A 15 -63.20 -15.09 -56.39
CA PHE A 15 -62.11 -14.68 -57.26
C PHE A 15 -62.62 -14.00 -58.54
N HIS A 16 -61.72 -13.37 -59.29
CA HIS A 16 -62.06 -12.66 -60.51
C HIS A 16 -62.48 -13.60 -61.64
N VAL A 17 -63.67 -13.36 -62.18
CA VAL A 17 -64.25 -14.05 -63.34
C VAL A 17 -64.55 -12.99 -64.40
N LEU A 18 -64.07 -13.21 -65.62
CA LEU A 18 -64.37 -12.35 -66.76
C LEU A 18 -65.79 -12.66 -67.25
N VAL A 19 -66.71 -11.73 -67.04
CA VAL A 19 -68.10 -11.84 -67.46
C VAL A 19 -68.31 -11.14 -68.79
N GLN A 20 -68.70 -11.91 -69.80
CA GLN A 20 -68.99 -11.43 -71.14
C GLN A 20 -70.50 -11.35 -71.36
N TYR A 21 -70.95 -10.17 -71.77
CA TYR A 21 -72.36 -9.88 -72.07
C TYR A 21 -72.57 -9.81 -73.58
N PRO A 22 -73.76 -10.17 -74.09
CA PRO A 22 -74.07 -10.04 -75.52
C PRO A 22 -74.10 -8.58 -75.99
N ASP A 23 -74.58 -7.67 -75.13
CA ASP A 23 -74.87 -6.27 -75.49
C ASP A 23 -74.08 -5.24 -74.65
N ARG A 24 -73.06 -5.68 -73.88
CA ARG A 24 -72.28 -4.81 -72.98
C ARG A 24 -70.82 -5.21 -72.99
N ASP A 25 -69.96 -4.27 -72.60
CA ASP A 25 -68.53 -4.54 -72.42
C ASP A 25 -68.30 -5.65 -71.41
N GLU A 26 -67.28 -6.47 -71.68
CA GLU A 26 -66.84 -7.51 -70.75
C GLU A 26 -66.30 -6.89 -69.45
N LYS A 27 -66.57 -7.55 -68.33
CA LYS A 27 -66.20 -7.06 -67.00
C LYS A 27 -65.52 -8.14 -66.20
N LEU A 28 -64.40 -7.81 -65.61
CA LEU A 28 -63.77 -8.66 -64.61
C LEU A 28 -64.46 -8.43 -63.26
N LEU A 29 -65.18 -9.43 -62.75
CA LEU A 29 -65.97 -9.32 -61.52
C LEU A 29 -65.48 -10.31 -60.45
N PRO A 30 -65.36 -9.89 -59.17
CA PRO A 30 -65.02 -10.80 -58.08
C PRO A 30 -66.26 -11.61 -57.68
N LEU A 31 -66.40 -12.82 -58.25
CA LEU A 31 -67.54 -13.70 -58.03
C LEU A 31 -67.19 -14.87 -57.12
N THR A 32 -68.18 -15.31 -56.35
CA THR A 32 -68.10 -16.51 -55.52
C THR A 32 -68.47 -17.73 -56.37
N VAL A 33 -67.53 -18.67 -56.50
CA VAL A 33 -67.76 -19.96 -57.14
C VAL A 33 -67.83 -21.02 -56.05
N ARG A 34 -68.95 -21.73 -56.00
CA ARG A 34 -69.20 -22.79 -55.02
C ARG A 34 -69.48 -24.11 -55.72
N LEU A 35 -68.80 -25.18 -55.29
CA LEU A 35 -69.00 -26.54 -55.73
C LEU A 35 -69.67 -27.35 -54.61
N LEU A 36 -70.84 -27.89 -54.91
CA LEU A 36 -71.67 -28.66 -54.00
C LEU A 36 -71.87 -30.08 -54.54
N THR A 37 -71.88 -31.04 -53.62
CA THR A 37 -72.37 -32.40 -53.88
C THR A 37 -73.70 -32.59 -53.19
N GLY A 38 -74.54 -33.42 -53.80
CA GLY A 38 -75.87 -33.69 -53.29
C GLY A 38 -76.38 -35.05 -53.72
N VAL A 39 -77.59 -35.33 -53.28
CA VAL A 39 -78.35 -36.50 -53.72
C VAL A 39 -79.67 -36.06 -54.29
N ARG A 40 -80.06 -36.67 -55.41
CA ARG A 40 -81.35 -36.50 -56.04
C ARG A 40 -82.11 -37.81 -55.94
N GLN A 41 -83.36 -37.73 -55.48
CA GLN A 41 -84.23 -38.89 -55.51
C GLN A 41 -84.79 -39.07 -56.92
N ASN A 42 -84.44 -40.20 -57.55
CA ASN A 42 -84.93 -40.52 -58.88
C ASN A 42 -86.26 -41.29 -58.77
N ASN A 43 -87.36 -40.62 -59.11
CA ASN A 43 -88.72 -41.17 -58.97
C ASN A 43 -88.98 -42.41 -59.85
N THR A 44 -88.22 -42.62 -60.93
CA THR A 44 -88.42 -43.75 -61.85
C THR A 44 -87.72 -45.02 -61.39
N LYS A 45 -86.56 -44.90 -60.74
CA LYS A 45 -85.73 -46.02 -60.28
C LYS A 45 -85.82 -46.28 -58.76
N ASN A 46 -86.49 -45.41 -57.99
CA ASN A 46 -86.51 -45.43 -56.52
C ASN A 46 -85.10 -45.51 -55.88
N GLN A 47 -84.09 -44.99 -56.58
CA GLN A 47 -82.71 -44.95 -56.12
C GLN A 47 -82.28 -43.50 -55.87
N LYS A 48 -81.32 -43.34 -54.96
CA LYS A 48 -80.64 -42.06 -54.74
C LYS A 48 -79.52 -41.96 -55.77
N GLU A 49 -79.55 -40.88 -56.54
CA GLU A 49 -78.55 -40.56 -57.55
C GLU A 49 -77.64 -39.44 -57.03
N HIS A 50 -76.33 -39.59 -57.19
CA HIS A 50 -75.40 -38.53 -56.84
C HIS A 50 -75.49 -37.39 -57.86
N VAL A 51 -75.57 -36.17 -57.36
CA VAL A 51 -75.61 -34.96 -58.17
C VAL A 51 -74.53 -33.99 -57.73
N MET A 52 -74.01 -33.26 -58.71
CA MET A 52 -73.05 -32.20 -58.49
C MET A 52 -73.64 -30.89 -58.98
N ARG A 53 -73.34 -29.82 -58.27
CA ARG A 53 -73.79 -28.48 -58.62
C ARG A 53 -72.65 -27.48 -58.46
N VAL A 54 -72.47 -26.63 -59.45
CA VAL A 54 -71.63 -25.43 -59.36
C VAL A 54 -72.54 -24.20 -59.36
N GLU A 55 -72.33 -23.32 -58.41
CA GLU A 55 -73.03 -22.04 -58.26
C GLU A 55 -72.01 -20.93 -58.47
N ILE A 56 -72.33 -19.95 -59.33
CA ILE A 56 -71.56 -18.71 -59.48
C ILE A 56 -72.47 -17.56 -59.05
N THR A 57 -72.04 -16.83 -58.02
CA THR A 57 -72.85 -15.78 -57.39
C THR A 57 -72.03 -14.55 -57.02
N ASP A 58 -72.71 -13.45 -56.78
CA ASP A 58 -72.11 -12.23 -56.17
C ASP A 58 -72.60 -12.06 -54.72
N ASP A 59 -72.42 -13.09 -53.89
CA ASP A 59 -72.89 -13.14 -52.48
C ASP A 59 -72.44 -11.91 -51.65
N ASP A 60 -71.25 -11.40 -51.95
CA ASP A 60 -70.56 -10.33 -51.21
C ASP A 60 -70.42 -9.04 -52.05
N GLY A 61 -71.21 -8.88 -53.12
CA GLY A 61 -71.16 -7.70 -53.99
C GLY A 61 -72.49 -6.99 -54.13
N VAL A 62 -72.71 -6.37 -55.28
CA VAL A 62 -73.80 -5.40 -55.48
C VAL A 62 -75.07 -6.09 -55.95
N ASP A 63 -74.95 -7.25 -56.61
CA ASP A 63 -76.09 -7.95 -57.19
C ASP A 63 -76.34 -9.34 -56.54
N PRO A 64 -77.13 -9.41 -55.45
CA PRO A 64 -77.47 -10.68 -54.81
C PRO A 64 -78.36 -11.58 -55.68
N CYS A 65 -78.92 -11.07 -56.78
CA CYS A 65 -79.70 -11.84 -57.74
C CYS A 65 -78.83 -12.46 -58.84
N PHE A 66 -77.53 -12.10 -58.90
CA PHE A 66 -76.59 -12.73 -59.81
C PHE A 66 -76.38 -14.19 -59.41
N LEU A 67 -76.98 -15.10 -60.18
CA LEU A 67 -76.93 -16.53 -59.92
C LEU A 67 -76.83 -17.27 -61.25
N TYR A 68 -75.76 -18.05 -61.41
CA TYR A 68 -75.62 -19.01 -62.50
C TYR A 68 -75.42 -20.39 -61.91
N LEU A 69 -76.16 -21.36 -62.42
CA LEU A 69 -76.19 -22.72 -61.91
C LEU A 69 -75.78 -23.70 -63.01
N TRP A 70 -74.85 -24.57 -62.68
CA TRP A 70 -74.59 -25.79 -63.44
C TRP A 70 -74.89 -26.99 -62.54
N ARG A 71 -75.54 -28.00 -63.09
CA ARG A 71 -75.82 -29.25 -62.40
C ARG A 71 -75.64 -30.43 -63.34
N VAL A 72 -75.17 -31.54 -62.81
CA VAL A 72 -75.05 -32.80 -63.53
C VAL A 72 -75.25 -33.95 -62.57
N SER A 73 -75.97 -34.98 -63.01
CA SER A 73 -76.06 -36.24 -62.28
C SER A 73 -74.97 -37.23 -62.71
N GLU A 74 -74.78 -38.28 -61.94
CA GLU A 74 -73.83 -39.34 -62.28
C GLU A 74 -74.16 -40.01 -63.63
N GLU A 75 -75.45 -40.20 -63.94
CA GLU A 75 -75.91 -40.73 -65.23
C GLU A 75 -75.61 -39.76 -66.38
N GLU A 76 -75.93 -38.47 -66.20
CA GLU A 76 -75.74 -37.40 -67.20
C GLU A 76 -74.25 -37.10 -67.46
N PHE A 77 -73.36 -37.40 -66.50
CA PHE A 77 -71.93 -37.11 -66.63
C PHE A 77 -71.26 -37.86 -67.79
N HIS A 78 -71.80 -39.00 -68.22
CA HIS A 78 -71.26 -39.78 -69.33
C HIS A 78 -71.32 -39.00 -70.66
N GLU A 79 -72.38 -38.23 -70.86
CA GLU A 79 -72.52 -37.35 -72.03
C GLU A 79 -71.51 -36.20 -71.98
N LEU A 80 -71.37 -35.56 -70.81
CA LEU A 80 -70.38 -34.49 -70.59
C LEU A 80 -68.95 -34.99 -70.83
N LYS A 81 -68.63 -36.17 -70.29
CA LYS A 81 -67.34 -36.84 -70.44
C LYS A 81 -66.99 -37.06 -71.90
N THR A 82 -67.97 -37.52 -72.69
CA THR A 82 -67.78 -37.76 -74.14
C THR A 82 -67.68 -36.44 -74.91
N GLN A 83 -68.56 -35.48 -74.64
CA GLN A 83 -68.62 -34.18 -75.32
C GLN A 83 -67.32 -33.37 -75.14
N GLN A 84 -66.76 -33.37 -73.93
CA GLN A 84 -65.55 -32.60 -73.59
C GLN A 84 -64.28 -33.45 -73.54
N ARG A 85 -64.36 -34.73 -73.93
CA ARG A 85 -63.24 -35.69 -73.93
C ARG A 85 -62.53 -35.77 -72.57
N LEU A 86 -63.30 -35.73 -71.48
CA LEU A 86 -62.77 -35.82 -70.13
C LEU A 86 -62.24 -37.24 -69.87
N LEU A 87 -61.07 -37.33 -69.26
CA LEU A 87 -60.44 -38.62 -68.93
C LEU A 87 -60.84 -39.13 -67.53
N VAL A 88 -61.48 -38.28 -66.73
CA VAL A 88 -61.85 -38.52 -65.34
C VAL A 88 -63.25 -39.14 -65.23
N ASP A 89 -63.54 -39.80 -64.11
CA ASP A 89 -64.88 -40.28 -63.78
C ASP A 89 -65.65 -39.26 -62.93
N PHE A 90 -66.92 -39.54 -62.62
CA PHE A 90 -67.76 -38.62 -61.85
C PHE A 90 -67.20 -38.35 -60.44
N ALA A 91 -66.60 -39.36 -59.79
CA ALA A 91 -66.07 -39.24 -58.43
C ALA A 91 -64.78 -38.40 -58.37
N THR A 92 -63.93 -38.49 -59.40
CA THR A 92 -62.66 -37.75 -59.49
C THR A 92 -62.79 -36.39 -60.16
N PHE A 93 -63.85 -36.14 -60.92
CA PHE A 93 -64.09 -34.87 -61.59
C PHE A 93 -64.06 -33.63 -60.65
N PRO A 94 -64.69 -33.63 -59.45
CA PRO A 94 -64.63 -32.51 -58.53
C PRO A 94 -63.21 -32.08 -58.18
N ALA A 95 -62.32 -33.04 -57.89
CA ALA A 95 -60.95 -32.76 -57.49
C ALA A 95 -60.19 -32.04 -58.62
N ASN A 96 -60.32 -32.51 -59.85
CA ASN A 96 -59.68 -31.90 -61.03
C ASN A 96 -60.27 -30.52 -61.36
N LEU A 97 -61.59 -30.35 -61.21
CA LEU A 97 -62.24 -29.05 -61.34
C LEU A 97 -61.71 -28.07 -60.29
N ILE A 98 -61.55 -28.52 -59.03
CA ILE A 98 -61.00 -27.70 -57.95
C ILE A 98 -59.57 -27.27 -58.26
N GLU A 99 -58.72 -28.16 -58.79
CA GLU A 99 -57.35 -27.79 -59.18
C GLU A 99 -57.34 -26.66 -60.22
N LEU A 100 -58.19 -26.75 -61.25
CA LEU A 100 -58.34 -25.69 -62.25
C LEU A 100 -58.85 -24.37 -61.62
N LEU A 101 -59.85 -24.44 -60.75
CA LEU A 101 -60.37 -23.26 -60.03
C LEU A 101 -59.33 -22.66 -59.08
N GLN A 102 -58.46 -23.49 -58.47
CA GLN A 102 -57.35 -23.02 -57.63
C GLN A 102 -56.28 -22.31 -58.46
N CYS A 103 -56.03 -22.74 -59.70
CA CYS A 103 -55.16 -22.01 -60.62
C CYS A 103 -55.73 -20.62 -60.93
N CYS A 104 -57.03 -20.53 -61.28
CA CYS A 104 -57.71 -19.24 -61.47
C CYS A 104 -57.64 -18.36 -60.21
N LEU A 105 -57.84 -18.93 -59.03
CA LEU A 105 -57.75 -18.22 -57.75
C LEU A 105 -56.34 -17.65 -57.49
N LYS A 106 -55.28 -18.38 -57.84
CA LYS A 106 -53.89 -17.93 -57.68
C LYS A 106 -53.59 -16.76 -58.62
N ASP A 107 -54.00 -16.84 -59.88
CA ASP A 107 -53.74 -15.77 -60.85
C ASP A 107 -54.64 -14.55 -60.62
N SER A 108 -55.89 -14.75 -60.17
CA SER A 108 -56.76 -13.67 -59.70
C SER A 108 -56.14 -12.84 -58.58
N LYS A 109 -55.32 -13.43 -57.70
CA LYS A 109 -54.62 -12.70 -56.63
C LYS A 109 -53.46 -11.86 -57.16
N LYS A 110 -52.80 -12.32 -58.24
CA LYS A 110 -51.76 -11.54 -58.90
C LYS A 110 -52.35 -10.30 -59.58
N ILE A 111 -53.45 -10.49 -60.31
CA ILE A 111 -54.18 -9.40 -60.98
C ILE A 111 -54.60 -8.32 -59.95
N ALA A 112 -55.19 -8.72 -58.83
CA ALA A 112 -55.59 -7.78 -57.77
C ALA A 112 -54.38 -7.05 -57.12
N GLY A 113 -53.26 -7.74 -56.94
CA GLY A 113 -52.04 -7.14 -56.35
C GLY A 113 -51.32 -6.16 -57.29
N GLU A 114 -51.43 -6.36 -58.60
CA GLU A 114 -50.89 -5.45 -59.62
C GLU A 114 -51.74 -4.17 -59.72
N GLU A 115 -53.08 -4.28 -59.66
CA GLU A 115 -53.99 -3.12 -59.63
C GLU A 115 -53.77 -2.24 -58.38
N ASP A 116 -53.59 -2.83 -57.19
CA ASP A 116 -53.29 -2.09 -55.95
C ASP A 116 -51.91 -1.39 -55.98
N ALA A 117 -50.96 -1.91 -56.75
CA ALA A 117 -49.63 -1.33 -56.93
C ALA A 117 -49.65 -0.15 -57.93
N GLU A 118 -50.41 -0.26 -59.03
CA GLU A 118 -50.55 0.82 -60.01
C GLU A 118 -51.33 2.03 -59.45
N VAL A 119 -52.34 1.80 -58.61
CA VAL A 119 -53.10 2.89 -57.95
C VAL A 119 -52.25 3.66 -56.93
N LYS A 120 -51.29 2.99 -56.26
CA LYS A 120 -50.33 3.65 -55.36
C LYS A 120 -49.30 4.50 -56.09
N ILE A 121 -48.93 4.14 -57.32
CA ILE A 121 -47.96 4.91 -58.12
C ILE A 121 -48.60 6.19 -58.69
N GLN A 122 -49.92 6.20 -58.93
CA GLN A 122 -50.62 7.36 -59.48
C GLN A 122 -51.14 8.36 -58.42
N SER A 123 -51.16 7.99 -57.14
CA SER A 123 -51.64 8.83 -56.03
C SER A 123 -50.54 9.46 -55.16
N GLY A 124 -49.26 9.20 -55.47
CA GLY A 124 -48.12 9.80 -54.79
C GLY A 124 -47.78 11.19 -55.32
N ASP A 125 -48.56 12.20 -54.92
CA ASP A 125 -48.13 13.60 -54.98
C ASP A 125 -46.96 13.79 -53.99
N GLY A 126 -45.96 14.56 -54.42
CA GLY A 126 -44.59 14.46 -53.94
C GLY A 126 -44.37 14.90 -52.50
N ASP A 127 -43.54 14.14 -51.78
CA ASP A 127 -42.61 14.77 -50.85
C ASP A 127 -41.26 14.03 -50.83
N LEU A 128 -40.21 14.82 -51.01
CA LEU A 128 -38.83 14.38 -51.01
C LEU A 128 -38.38 14.21 -49.56
N ALA A 129 -38.11 12.97 -49.13
CA ALA A 129 -37.25 12.72 -47.97
C ALA A 129 -36.33 11.53 -48.23
N VAL A 130 -35.11 11.88 -48.62
CA VAL A 130 -33.93 11.01 -48.62
C VAL A 130 -33.74 10.43 -47.22
N THR A 131 -33.84 9.12 -47.08
CA THR A 131 -33.10 8.40 -46.03
C THR A 131 -32.50 7.14 -46.60
N THR A 132 -31.18 7.18 -46.73
CA THR A 132 -30.31 6.06 -47.05
C THR A 132 -30.33 5.01 -45.94
N THR A 133 -30.79 3.80 -46.26
CA THR A 133 -30.34 2.55 -45.63
C THR A 133 -30.27 1.47 -46.70
N GLY A 134 -29.05 1.06 -47.04
CA GLY A 134 -28.78 0.04 -48.04
C GLY A 134 -29.20 -1.35 -47.59
N GLY A 135 -29.74 -2.13 -48.54
CA GLY A 135 -30.16 -3.51 -48.37
C GLY A 135 -30.68 -4.10 -49.68
N SER A 136 -29.80 -4.18 -50.68
CA SER A 136 -29.80 -5.16 -51.78
C SER A 136 -31.14 -5.49 -52.47
N SER A 137 -31.61 -4.62 -53.35
CA SER A 137 -32.44 -5.05 -54.47
C SER A 137 -31.52 -5.40 -55.64
N GLU A 138 -31.22 -6.69 -55.79
CA GLU A 138 -30.56 -7.21 -56.98
C GLU A 138 -31.47 -6.95 -58.20
N VAL A 139 -31.05 -5.96 -58.98
CA VAL A 139 -31.43 -5.81 -60.37
C VAL A 139 -30.76 -6.98 -61.11
N GLU A 140 -31.49 -8.08 -61.31
CA GLU A 140 -31.07 -9.17 -62.21
C GLU A 140 -31.14 -8.70 -63.67
N LEU A 141 -30.14 -7.92 -64.05
CA LEU A 141 -29.69 -7.77 -65.42
C LEU A 141 -28.74 -8.94 -65.71
N ASN A 142 -29.28 -10.06 -66.19
CA ASN A 142 -28.43 -11.14 -66.71
C ASN A 142 -28.83 -11.52 -68.14
N GLN A 143 -28.02 -11.06 -69.08
CA GLN A 143 -28.05 -11.52 -70.47
C GLN A 143 -27.22 -12.79 -70.63
N LYS A 144 -27.84 -13.78 -71.31
CA LYS A 144 -27.30 -14.88 -72.14
C LYS A 144 -27.43 -16.29 -71.57
N THR A 145 -28.50 -16.98 -71.99
CA THR A 145 -28.48 -18.22 -72.79
C THR A 145 -29.88 -18.42 -73.42
N ARG A 146 -29.94 -18.93 -74.65
CA ARG A 146 -31.18 -19.19 -75.40
C ARG A 146 -32.10 -20.18 -74.65
N SER A 147 -33.41 -20.03 -74.89
CA SER A 147 -34.59 -20.74 -74.34
C SER A 147 -34.92 -20.51 -72.86
N ALA A 148 -35.29 -19.27 -72.52
CA ALA A 148 -36.18 -19.06 -71.38
C ALA A 148 -37.52 -19.76 -71.69
N GLY A 149 -37.92 -20.69 -70.82
CA GLY A 149 -39.16 -21.46 -70.92
C GLY A 149 -40.41 -20.58 -70.93
N PRO A 150 -41.58 -21.17 -71.19
CA PRO A 150 -42.81 -20.41 -71.46
C PRO A 150 -43.14 -19.48 -70.28
N ILE A 151 -43.42 -18.22 -70.63
CA ILE A 151 -44.03 -17.16 -69.80
C ILE A 151 -45.13 -17.79 -68.92
N PRO A 152 -45.30 -17.38 -67.65
CA PRO A 152 -46.27 -18.02 -66.76
C PRO A 152 -47.65 -18.01 -67.41
N LEU A 153 -48.16 -19.22 -67.61
CA LEU A 153 -49.51 -19.45 -68.12
C LEU A 153 -50.49 -18.87 -67.09
N SER A 154 -51.39 -17.99 -67.53
CA SER A 154 -52.38 -17.37 -66.66
C SER A 154 -53.73 -18.04 -66.85
N TYR A 155 -54.27 -18.61 -65.79
CA TYR A 155 -55.61 -19.19 -65.77
C TYR A 155 -56.65 -18.12 -65.49
N LEU A 156 -57.66 -18.06 -66.34
CA LEU A 156 -58.78 -17.14 -66.24
C LEU A 156 -60.10 -17.92 -66.32
N ALA A 157 -61.00 -17.63 -65.39
CA ALA A 157 -62.37 -18.08 -65.48
C ALA A 157 -63.19 -17.06 -66.29
N VAL A 158 -63.92 -17.55 -67.29
CA VAL A 158 -64.72 -16.71 -68.20
C VAL A 158 -66.16 -17.21 -68.16
N LEU A 159 -67.10 -16.32 -67.85
CA LEU A 159 -68.53 -16.59 -67.90
C LEU A 159 -69.14 -15.79 -69.06
N ASN A 160 -69.49 -16.47 -70.13
CA ASN A 160 -70.34 -15.89 -71.16
C ASN A 160 -71.80 -16.02 -70.72
N THR A 161 -72.48 -14.90 -70.51
CA THR A 161 -73.87 -14.86 -70.04
C THR A 161 -74.88 -15.30 -71.09
N SER A 162 -74.55 -15.18 -72.38
CA SER A 162 -75.37 -15.64 -73.50
C SER A 162 -74.50 -15.79 -74.73
N ASP A 163 -74.32 -17.02 -75.19
CA ASP A 163 -73.75 -17.30 -76.50
C ASP A 163 -74.76 -16.97 -77.63
N GLY A 164 -74.34 -17.18 -78.88
CA GLY A 164 -75.21 -16.96 -80.05
C GLY A 164 -76.45 -17.85 -80.11
N ASN A 165 -76.55 -18.87 -79.24
CA ASN A 165 -77.69 -19.76 -79.08
C ASN A 165 -78.50 -19.47 -77.80
N GLY A 166 -78.19 -18.38 -77.09
CA GLY A 166 -78.86 -18.00 -75.84
C GLY A 166 -78.45 -18.83 -74.62
N GLN A 167 -77.34 -19.57 -74.68
CA GLN A 167 -76.85 -20.42 -73.58
C GLN A 167 -75.71 -19.73 -72.85
N SER A 168 -75.70 -19.80 -71.52
CA SER A 168 -74.59 -19.28 -70.72
C SER A 168 -73.51 -20.35 -70.60
N VAL A 169 -72.24 -19.98 -70.80
CA VAL A 169 -71.12 -20.91 -70.77
C VAL A 169 -70.03 -20.39 -69.85
N PHE A 170 -69.67 -21.19 -68.85
CA PHE A 170 -68.52 -20.95 -68.00
C PHE A 170 -67.33 -21.76 -68.51
N SER A 171 -66.21 -21.12 -68.76
CA SER A 171 -65.01 -21.76 -69.24
C SER A 171 -63.80 -21.42 -68.38
N ILE A 172 -62.91 -22.39 -68.20
CA ILE A 172 -61.58 -22.16 -67.63
C ILE A 172 -60.60 -22.12 -68.79
N VAL A 173 -60.02 -20.95 -69.03
CA VAL A 173 -59.05 -20.74 -70.10
C VAL A 173 -57.67 -20.52 -69.52
N GLU A 174 -56.68 -21.11 -70.14
CA GLU A 174 -55.28 -20.86 -69.87
C GLU A 174 -54.72 -20.01 -71.01
N THR A 175 -54.26 -18.82 -70.68
CA THR A 175 -53.70 -17.90 -71.67
C THR A 175 -52.19 -18.07 -71.71
N ASN A 176 -51.68 -18.32 -72.91
CA ASN A 176 -50.29 -18.19 -73.26
C ASN A 176 -50.13 -16.92 -74.12
N PRO A 177 -48.94 -16.27 -74.14
CA PRO A 177 -48.62 -15.15 -75.05
C PRO A 177 -49.10 -15.26 -76.50
N PHE A 178 -49.28 -16.48 -77.02
CA PHE A 178 -49.73 -16.71 -78.39
C PHE A 178 -51.23 -17.04 -78.52
N LYS A 179 -51.83 -17.74 -77.55
CA LYS A 179 -53.20 -18.28 -77.67
C LYS A 179 -53.85 -18.58 -76.33
N GLN A 180 -55.17 -18.60 -76.32
CA GLN A 180 -55.99 -19.12 -75.22
C GLN A 180 -56.31 -20.60 -75.44
N LEU A 181 -56.12 -21.41 -74.42
CA LEU A 181 -56.47 -22.84 -74.39
C LEU A 181 -57.61 -23.05 -73.40
N THR A 182 -58.73 -23.58 -73.86
CA THR A 182 -59.86 -23.92 -72.99
C THR A 182 -59.66 -25.29 -72.37
N HIS A 183 -59.59 -25.35 -71.04
CA HIS A 183 -59.46 -26.60 -70.27
C HIS A 183 -60.80 -27.28 -70.03
N LEU A 184 -61.84 -26.49 -69.77
CA LEU A 184 -63.17 -26.97 -69.44
C LEU A 184 -64.21 -25.93 -69.84
N SER A 185 -65.35 -26.35 -70.37
CA SER A 185 -66.47 -25.46 -70.71
C SER A 185 -67.80 -26.05 -70.28
N LEU A 186 -68.43 -25.49 -69.25
CA LEU A 186 -69.68 -25.97 -68.69
C LEU A 186 -70.83 -25.05 -69.09
N ARG A 187 -71.98 -25.64 -69.44
CA ARG A 187 -73.19 -24.89 -69.82
C ARG A 187 -74.01 -24.53 -68.59
N PHE A 188 -73.94 -23.28 -68.17
CA PHE A 188 -74.66 -22.76 -67.02
C PHE A 188 -76.06 -22.27 -67.42
N LEU A 189 -76.96 -22.31 -66.46
CA LEU A 189 -78.29 -21.71 -66.55
C LEU A 189 -78.35 -20.47 -65.67
N PRO A 190 -78.81 -19.31 -66.17
CA PRO A 190 -79.10 -18.18 -65.32
C PRO A 190 -80.24 -18.56 -64.35
N GLY A 191 -80.14 -18.10 -63.10
CA GLY A 191 -81.15 -18.34 -62.09
C GLY A 191 -82.46 -17.65 -62.45
N ASP A 192 -83.55 -18.42 -62.49
CA ASP A 192 -84.89 -17.86 -62.53
C ASP A 192 -85.33 -17.36 -61.15
N ASP A 193 -86.46 -16.67 -61.07
CA ASP A 193 -86.98 -16.11 -59.82
C ASP A 193 -87.17 -17.19 -58.73
N VAL A 194 -87.57 -18.40 -59.11
CA VAL A 194 -87.74 -19.52 -58.18
C VAL A 194 -86.39 -20.01 -57.66
N ALA A 195 -85.39 -20.17 -58.53
CA ALA A 195 -84.05 -20.62 -58.17
C ALA A 195 -83.33 -19.57 -57.30
N VAL A 196 -83.43 -18.30 -57.64
CA VAL A 196 -82.84 -17.19 -56.86
C VAL A 196 -83.48 -17.12 -55.47
N LYS A 197 -84.82 -17.13 -55.37
CA LYS A 197 -85.51 -17.17 -54.07
C LYS A 197 -85.12 -18.37 -53.23
N THR A 198 -85.05 -19.55 -53.83
CA THR A 198 -84.63 -20.77 -53.14
C THR A 198 -83.19 -20.68 -52.66
N TYR A 199 -82.29 -20.16 -53.51
CA TYR A 199 -80.89 -19.93 -53.17
C TYR A 199 -80.75 -18.96 -51.98
N LEU A 200 -81.34 -17.77 -52.09
CA LEU A 200 -81.28 -16.74 -51.06
C LEU A 200 -81.88 -17.22 -49.73
N ALA A 201 -83.03 -17.92 -49.75
CA ALA A 201 -83.62 -18.49 -48.55
C ALA A 201 -82.69 -19.51 -47.88
N SER A 202 -82.06 -20.39 -48.67
CA SER A 202 -81.10 -21.38 -48.16
C SER A 202 -79.85 -20.73 -47.56
N ARG A 203 -79.30 -19.70 -48.21
CA ARG A 203 -78.14 -18.95 -47.71
C ARG A 203 -78.47 -18.16 -46.46
N LEU A 204 -79.64 -17.52 -46.40
CA LEU A 204 -80.09 -16.80 -45.21
C LEU A 204 -80.25 -17.75 -44.01
N ALA A 205 -80.85 -18.93 -44.23
CA ALA A 205 -80.99 -19.95 -43.19
C ALA A 205 -79.63 -20.43 -42.68
N GLN A 206 -78.70 -20.71 -43.60
CA GLN A 206 -77.34 -21.15 -43.28
C GLN A 206 -76.58 -20.09 -42.47
N VAL A 207 -76.46 -18.86 -42.98
CA VAL A 207 -75.78 -17.76 -42.30
C VAL A 207 -76.46 -17.46 -40.95
N GLY A 208 -77.79 -17.51 -40.89
CA GLY A 208 -78.55 -17.35 -39.66
C GLY A 208 -78.29 -18.45 -38.62
N ALA A 209 -78.05 -19.69 -39.04
CA ALA A 209 -77.64 -20.78 -38.16
C ALA A 209 -76.20 -20.60 -37.66
N SER A 210 -75.25 -20.31 -38.55
CA SER A 210 -73.86 -20.05 -38.18
C SER A 210 -73.73 -18.87 -37.21
N ARG A 211 -74.46 -17.76 -37.46
CA ARG A 211 -74.47 -16.59 -36.57
C ARG A 211 -74.98 -16.93 -35.17
N ARG A 212 -76.06 -17.72 -35.08
CA ARG A 212 -76.61 -18.16 -33.78
C ARG A 212 -75.63 -19.06 -33.03
N SER A 213 -75.02 -20.04 -33.72
CA SER A 213 -74.01 -20.92 -33.12
C SER A 213 -72.81 -20.11 -32.60
N LEU A 214 -72.25 -19.23 -33.43
CA LEU A 214 -71.12 -18.38 -33.05
C LEU A 214 -71.46 -17.44 -31.89
N SER A 215 -72.66 -16.85 -31.89
CA SER A 215 -73.12 -15.99 -30.80
C SER A 215 -73.25 -16.75 -29.47
N THR A 216 -73.73 -17.99 -29.50
CA THR A 216 -73.81 -18.85 -28.31
C THR A 216 -72.42 -19.22 -27.80
N ALA A 217 -71.51 -19.63 -28.70
CA ALA A 217 -70.13 -19.96 -28.35
C ALA A 217 -69.39 -18.76 -27.75
N LEU A 218 -69.54 -17.57 -28.34
CA LEU A 218 -68.95 -16.34 -27.82
C LEU A 218 -69.46 -16.02 -26.41
N LYS A 219 -70.78 -16.14 -26.20
CA LYS A 219 -71.37 -15.91 -24.88
C LYS A 219 -70.79 -16.88 -23.84
N GLN A 220 -70.70 -18.16 -24.17
CA GLN A 220 -70.14 -19.17 -23.27
C GLN A 220 -68.66 -18.87 -22.95
N MET A 221 -67.84 -18.62 -23.95
CA MET A 221 -66.42 -18.29 -23.75
C MET A 221 -66.23 -17.03 -22.88
N LYS A 222 -67.12 -16.04 -23.03
CA LYS A 222 -67.10 -14.83 -22.19
C LYS A 222 -67.44 -15.15 -20.73
N GLU A 223 -68.43 -15.99 -20.48
CA GLU A 223 -68.80 -16.41 -19.13
C GLU A 223 -67.67 -17.22 -18.47
N GLU A 224 -67.05 -18.14 -19.20
CA GLU A 224 -65.90 -18.92 -18.75
C GLU A 224 -64.69 -18.02 -18.42
N LEU A 225 -64.39 -17.03 -19.28
CA LEU A 225 -63.32 -16.07 -19.03
C LEU A 225 -63.56 -15.21 -17.78
N GLN A 226 -64.80 -14.74 -17.59
CA GLN A 226 -65.16 -13.97 -16.39
C GLN A 226 -65.01 -14.82 -15.12
N LEU A 227 -65.44 -16.08 -15.16
CA LEU A 227 -65.26 -17.01 -14.04
C LEU A 227 -63.77 -17.19 -13.73
N ALA A 228 -62.94 -17.42 -14.74
CA ALA A 228 -61.50 -17.57 -14.57
C ALA A 228 -60.87 -16.32 -13.92
N GLN A 229 -61.21 -15.12 -14.39
CA GLN A 229 -60.72 -13.86 -13.82
C GLN A 229 -61.14 -13.67 -12.34
N THR A 230 -62.38 -14.02 -11.99
CA THR A 230 -62.82 -13.93 -10.59
C THR A 230 -62.09 -14.93 -9.68
N ASN A 231 -61.78 -16.12 -10.20
CA ASN A 231 -61.01 -17.12 -9.46
C ASN A 231 -59.56 -16.69 -9.29
N GLU A 232 -58.95 -16.12 -10.32
CA GLU A 232 -57.60 -15.56 -10.28
C GLU A 232 -57.50 -14.46 -9.21
N ALA A 233 -58.39 -13.47 -9.24
CA ALA A 233 -58.43 -12.40 -8.24
C ALA A 233 -58.58 -12.94 -6.81
N LYS A 234 -59.39 -13.99 -6.62
CA LYS A 234 -59.55 -14.65 -5.32
C LYS A 234 -58.27 -15.35 -4.86
N LEU A 235 -57.57 -16.03 -5.77
CA LEU A 235 -56.29 -16.69 -5.48
C LEU A 235 -55.19 -15.67 -5.15
N GLU A 236 -55.12 -14.56 -5.89
CA GLU A 236 -54.20 -13.46 -5.59
C GLU A 236 -54.44 -12.88 -4.19
N GLN A 237 -55.72 -12.68 -3.83
CA GLN A 237 -56.08 -12.23 -2.48
C GLN A 237 -55.61 -13.23 -1.41
N GLN A 238 -55.83 -14.54 -1.63
CA GLN A 238 -55.39 -15.59 -0.70
C GLN A 238 -53.86 -15.66 -0.55
N LEU A 239 -53.13 -15.50 -1.66
CA LEU A 239 -51.66 -15.45 -1.63
C LEU A 239 -51.14 -14.23 -0.88
N SER A 240 -51.77 -13.07 -1.05
CA SER A 240 -51.43 -11.85 -0.31
C SER A 240 -51.65 -12.03 1.19
N THR A 241 -52.80 -12.58 1.60
CA THR A 241 -53.07 -12.85 3.01
C THR A 241 -52.08 -13.85 3.61
N LEU A 242 -51.77 -14.93 2.89
CA LEU A 242 -50.79 -15.92 3.34
C LEU A 242 -49.37 -15.33 3.43
N GLY A 243 -49.01 -14.43 2.51
CA GLY A 243 -47.74 -13.70 2.53
C GLY A 243 -47.61 -12.84 3.78
N ILE A 244 -48.64 -12.06 4.12
CA ILE A 244 -48.66 -11.22 5.33
C ILE A 244 -48.57 -12.09 6.60
N GLU A 245 -49.31 -13.19 6.65
CA GLU A 245 -49.26 -14.14 7.77
C GLU A 245 -47.87 -14.75 7.93
N ALA A 246 -47.24 -15.19 6.84
CA ALA A 246 -45.90 -15.75 6.86
C ALA A 246 -44.83 -14.73 7.32
N GLU A 247 -44.92 -13.48 6.85
CA GLU A 247 -44.03 -12.40 7.28
C GLU A 247 -44.20 -12.08 8.77
N SER A 248 -45.45 -12.03 9.24
CA SER A 248 -45.77 -11.83 10.66
C SER A 248 -45.17 -12.93 11.53
N MET A 249 -45.38 -14.20 11.15
CA MET A 249 -44.82 -15.36 11.85
C MET A 249 -43.29 -15.35 11.84
N LEU A 250 -42.67 -15.04 10.70
CA LEU A 250 -41.22 -14.93 10.58
C LEU A 250 -40.67 -13.79 11.47
N SER A 251 -41.35 -12.65 11.51
CA SER A 251 -40.97 -11.52 12.37
C SER A 251 -41.07 -11.91 13.84
N GLN A 252 -42.13 -12.64 14.23
CA GLN A 252 -42.29 -13.11 15.60
C GLN A 252 -41.18 -14.08 16.01
N GLU A 253 -40.82 -15.04 15.15
CA GLU A 253 -39.73 -15.98 15.44
C GLU A 253 -38.36 -15.28 15.46
N LYS A 254 -38.11 -14.32 14.56
CA LYS A 254 -36.90 -13.49 14.60
C LYS A 254 -36.78 -12.72 15.92
N MET A 255 -37.88 -12.14 16.40
CA MET A 255 -37.91 -11.42 17.67
C MET A 255 -37.55 -12.34 18.83
N LYS A 256 -38.20 -13.52 18.92
CA LYS A 256 -37.88 -14.53 19.94
C LYS A 256 -36.42 -14.96 19.91
N PHE A 257 -35.86 -15.15 18.71
CA PHE A 257 -34.46 -15.53 18.55
C PHE A 257 -33.50 -14.43 19.00
N VAL A 258 -33.79 -13.17 18.66
CA VAL A 258 -33.02 -12.01 19.12
C VAL A 258 -33.08 -11.89 20.65
N ASP A 259 -34.26 -12.03 21.23
CA ASP A 259 -34.44 -11.98 22.69
C ASP A 259 -33.66 -13.11 23.38
N ALA A 260 -33.72 -14.33 22.84
CA ALA A 260 -32.97 -15.47 23.36
C ALA A 260 -31.45 -15.26 23.26
N LEU A 261 -30.95 -14.74 22.13
CA LEU A 261 -29.54 -14.45 21.93
C LEU A 261 -29.05 -13.36 22.88
N ASN A 262 -29.84 -12.30 23.06
CA ASN A 262 -29.52 -11.21 23.97
C ASN A 262 -29.52 -11.68 25.43
N GLY A 263 -30.48 -12.53 25.80
CA GLY A 263 -30.50 -13.22 27.09
C GLY A 263 -29.24 -14.05 27.33
N GLN A 264 -28.82 -14.84 26.34
CA GLN A 264 -27.59 -15.63 26.42
C GLN A 264 -26.34 -14.76 26.55
N GLN A 265 -26.27 -13.62 25.83
CA GLN A 265 -25.16 -12.67 25.94
C GLN A 265 -25.09 -12.02 27.33
N LEU A 266 -26.23 -11.64 27.90
CA LEU A 266 -26.30 -11.09 29.25
C LEU A 266 -25.86 -12.11 30.30
N GLU A 267 -26.31 -13.36 30.19
CA GLU A 267 -25.92 -14.44 31.09
C GLU A 267 -24.41 -14.74 30.99
N ALA A 268 -23.88 -14.85 29.77
CA ALA A 268 -22.44 -15.03 29.55
C ALA A 268 -21.63 -13.85 30.12
N ALA A 269 -22.08 -12.61 29.90
CA ALA A 269 -21.43 -11.42 30.45
C ALA A 269 -21.45 -11.40 31.98
N ALA A 270 -22.54 -11.84 32.60
CA ALA A 270 -22.64 -11.96 34.06
C ALA A 270 -21.64 -12.99 34.60
N VAL A 271 -21.56 -14.17 33.98
CA VAL A 271 -20.59 -15.22 34.35
C VAL A 271 -19.14 -14.74 34.18
N PHE A 272 -18.83 -14.04 33.08
CA PHE A 272 -17.49 -13.47 32.89
C PHE A 272 -17.16 -12.42 33.96
N LYS A 273 -18.10 -11.54 34.28
CA LYS A 273 -17.92 -10.50 35.31
C LYS A 273 -17.74 -11.11 36.71
N GLU A 274 -18.49 -12.15 37.04
CA GLU A 274 -18.32 -12.90 38.30
C GLU A 274 -16.93 -13.53 38.36
N ARG A 275 -16.50 -14.20 37.28
CA ARG A 275 -15.18 -14.82 37.20
C ARG A 275 -14.03 -13.81 37.27
N GLU A 276 -14.19 -12.65 36.63
CA GLU A 276 -13.23 -11.55 36.73
C GLU A 276 -13.14 -11.03 38.16
N GLY A 277 -14.27 -10.88 38.85
CA GLY A 277 -14.32 -10.54 40.28
C GLY A 277 -13.58 -11.55 41.16
N GLU A 278 -13.77 -12.85 40.93
CA GLU A 278 -13.04 -13.90 41.65
C GLU A 278 -11.52 -13.85 41.41
N LEU A 279 -11.10 -13.61 40.17
CA LEU A 279 -9.68 -13.51 39.83
C LEU A 279 -9.04 -12.27 40.44
N ASN A 280 -9.73 -11.13 40.39
CA ASN A 280 -9.27 -9.90 41.02
C ASN A 280 -9.15 -10.07 42.55
N ALA A 281 -10.13 -10.69 43.20
CA ALA A 281 -10.03 -11.00 44.63
C ALA A 281 -8.82 -11.90 44.96
N LYS A 282 -8.48 -12.88 44.10
CA LYS A 282 -7.27 -13.70 44.27
C LYS A 282 -6.00 -12.89 44.07
N ILE A 283 -5.98 -11.97 43.11
CA ILE A 283 -4.85 -11.07 42.88
C ILE A 283 -4.64 -10.19 44.11
N ASP A 284 -5.69 -9.58 44.65
CA ASP A 284 -5.62 -8.72 45.84
C ASP A 284 -5.04 -9.49 47.04
N VAL A 285 -5.51 -10.72 47.28
CA VAL A 285 -4.96 -11.58 48.35
C VAL A 285 -3.48 -11.91 48.13
N LEU A 286 -3.07 -12.17 46.88
CA LEU A 286 -1.66 -12.42 46.56
C LEU A 286 -0.81 -11.17 46.76
N VAL A 287 -1.28 -10.00 46.31
CA VAL A 287 -0.61 -8.72 46.49
C VAL A 287 -0.45 -8.41 47.97
N GLU A 288 -1.51 -8.52 48.78
CA GLU A 288 -1.43 -8.30 50.22
C GLU A 288 -0.41 -9.24 50.88
N ARG A 289 -0.35 -10.51 50.45
CA ARG A 289 0.64 -11.47 50.93
C ARG A 289 2.07 -11.05 50.55
N TYR A 290 2.29 -10.67 49.29
CA TYR A 290 3.59 -10.21 48.81
C TYR A 290 4.05 -8.93 49.52
N GLU A 291 3.15 -7.95 49.68
CA GLU A 291 3.42 -6.72 50.43
C GLU A 291 3.78 -7.02 51.89
N LYS A 292 3.06 -7.94 52.53
CA LYS A 292 3.35 -8.35 53.91
C LYS A 292 4.71 -9.06 54.03
N GLU A 293 5.07 -9.91 53.06
CA GLU A 293 6.39 -10.54 53.02
C GLU A 293 7.51 -9.53 52.75
N ALA A 294 7.30 -8.59 51.83
CA ALA A 294 8.22 -7.49 51.55
C ALA A 294 8.43 -6.61 52.79
N LEU A 295 7.35 -6.16 53.43
CA LEU A 295 7.44 -5.40 54.68
C LEU A 295 8.16 -6.17 55.78
N LYS A 296 7.92 -7.48 55.90
CA LYS A 296 8.60 -8.33 56.88
C LYS A 296 10.10 -8.47 56.58
N THR A 297 10.50 -8.56 55.32
CA THR A 297 11.93 -8.57 54.93
C THR A 297 12.59 -7.22 55.23
N THR A 298 11.96 -6.10 54.85
CA THR A 298 12.48 -4.76 55.18
C THR A 298 12.53 -4.49 56.69
N ALA A 299 11.57 -5.01 57.47
CA ALA A 299 11.57 -4.89 58.93
C ALA A 299 12.75 -5.65 59.54
N LYS A 300 13.07 -6.85 59.04
CA LYS A 300 14.25 -7.59 59.45
C LYS A 300 15.55 -6.86 59.09
N GLU A 301 15.66 -6.35 57.87
CA GLU A 301 16.83 -5.57 57.44
C GLU A 301 17.03 -4.33 58.31
N ASN A 302 15.94 -3.61 58.63
CA ASN A 302 15.98 -2.47 59.54
C ASN A 302 16.34 -2.89 60.98
N GLU A 303 15.83 -4.01 61.50
CA GLU A 303 16.22 -4.54 62.82
C GLU A 303 17.70 -4.89 62.87
N GLU A 304 18.24 -5.53 61.83
CA GLU A 304 19.67 -5.83 61.70
C GLU A 304 20.51 -4.54 61.64
N GLN A 305 20.06 -3.53 60.88
CA GLN A 305 20.72 -2.23 60.80
C GLN A 305 20.69 -1.48 62.14
N VAL A 306 19.58 -1.51 62.86
CA VAL A 306 19.46 -0.92 64.21
C VAL A 306 20.41 -1.62 65.19
N GLN A 307 20.52 -2.95 65.12
CA GLN A 307 21.47 -3.69 65.95
C GLN A 307 22.92 -3.30 65.62
N ASP A 308 23.28 -3.16 64.35
CA ASP A 308 24.64 -2.76 63.96
C ASP A 308 24.97 -1.32 64.38
N LEU A 309 24.05 -0.38 64.13
CA LEU A 309 24.18 1.01 64.59
C LEU A 309 24.28 1.10 66.12
N THR A 310 23.55 0.25 66.85
CA THR A 310 23.65 0.19 68.31
C THR A 310 25.02 -0.30 68.76
N LYS A 311 25.60 -1.31 68.09
CA LYS A 311 26.97 -1.78 68.35
C LYS A 311 28.00 -0.68 68.05
N GLN A 312 27.86 0.01 66.92
CA GLN A 312 28.74 1.12 66.55
C GLN A 312 28.62 2.27 67.56
N LYS A 313 27.40 2.63 67.98
CA LYS A 313 27.15 3.63 69.03
C LYS A 313 27.87 3.25 70.33
N TYR A 314 27.72 2.01 70.79
CA TYR A 314 28.40 1.52 72.00
C TYR A 314 29.93 1.61 71.86
N GLN A 315 30.48 1.22 70.71
CA GLN A 315 31.93 1.36 70.45
C GLN A 315 32.39 2.82 70.45
N HIS A 316 31.58 3.74 69.91
CA HIS A 316 31.88 5.17 69.93
C HIS A 316 31.76 5.77 71.32
N GLU A 317 30.76 5.39 72.12
CA GLU A 317 30.62 5.80 73.52
C GLU A 317 31.86 5.38 74.33
N VAL A 318 32.30 4.12 74.21
CA VAL A 318 33.53 3.65 74.87
C VAL A 318 34.77 4.44 74.41
N LYS A 319 34.88 4.77 73.12
CA LYS A 319 35.98 5.62 72.61
C LYS A 319 35.91 7.05 73.14
N ILE A 320 34.71 7.62 73.25
CA ILE A 320 34.51 8.97 73.81
C ILE A 320 34.94 8.98 75.27
N ASP A 321 34.50 8.01 76.08
CA ASP A 321 34.90 7.91 77.49
C ASP A 321 36.43 7.77 77.63
N HIS A 322 37.07 6.97 76.76
CA HIS A 322 38.52 6.83 76.75
C HIS A 322 39.24 8.15 76.40
N LEU A 323 38.77 8.87 75.38
CA LEU A 323 39.34 10.16 74.97
C LEU A 323 39.10 11.25 76.03
N LEU A 324 37.96 11.25 76.71
CA LEU A 324 37.68 12.16 77.82
C LEU A 324 38.65 11.92 78.98
N SER A 325 38.86 10.66 79.38
CA SER A 325 39.86 10.30 80.41
C SER A 325 41.28 10.72 80.00
N GLN A 326 41.69 10.51 78.74
CA GLN A 326 42.99 10.98 78.26
C GLN A 326 43.12 12.51 78.26
N THR A 327 42.03 13.22 77.96
CA THR A 327 42.02 14.69 77.96
C THR A 327 42.12 15.23 79.39
N GLU A 328 41.49 14.55 80.35
CA GLU A 328 41.59 14.86 81.78
C GLU A 328 43.02 14.63 82.30
N ASP A 329 43.63 13.48 81.99
CA ASP A 329 45.02 13.17 82.36
C ASP A 329 46.01 14.19 81.77
N LEU A 330 45.87 14.53 80.49
CA LEU A 330 46.71 15.53 79.83
C LEU A 330 46.48 16.95 80.37
N SER A 331 45.25 17.28 80.78
CA SER A 331 44.92 18.54 81.43
C SER A 331 45.58 18.66 82.80
N GLU A 332 45.56 17.61 83.62
CA GLU A 332 46.26 17.57 84.90
C GLU A 332 47.79 17.67 84.73
N ALA A 333 48.37 16.97 83.76
CA ALA A 333 49.78 17.09 83.40
C ALA A 333 50.14 18.51 82.92
N ARG A 334 49.25 19.16 82.13
CA ARG A 334 49.45 20.54 81.69
C ARG A 334 49.42 21.53 82.86
N ASN A 335 48.50 21.34 83.81
CA ASN A 335 48.36 22.23 84.96
C ASN A 335 49.56 22.12 85.90
N THR A 336 50.05 20.90 86.15
CA THR A 336 51.27 20.69 86.96
C THR A 336 52.52 21.30 86.31
N LEU A 337 52.70 21.18 84.99
CA LEU A 337 53.77 21.86 84.26
C LEU A 337 53.60 23.40 84.27
N SER A 338 52.36 23.90 84.18
CA SER A 338 52.09 25.34 84.28
C SER A 338 52.49 25.91 85.65
N ASP A 339 52.16 25.19 86.73
CA ASP A 339 52.54 25.56 88.09
C ASP A 339 54.07 25.55 88.29
N GLU A 340 54.78 24.64 87.61
CA GLU A 340 56.24 24.60 87.62
C GLU A 340 56.85 25.77 86.84
N VAL A 341 56.29 26.13 85.68
CA VAL A 341 56.70 27.32 84.91
C VAL A 341 56.49 28.61 85.71
N ASP A 342 55.39 28.74 86.45
CA ASP A 342 55.14 29.93 87.28
C ASP A 342 56.07 30.01 88.49
N LYS A 343 56.45 28.87 89.10
CA LYS A 343 57.50 28.83 90.12
C LYS A 343 58.86 29.25 89.57
N LEU A 344 59.25 28.74 88.40
CA LEU A 344 60.51 29.09 87.75
C LEU A 344 60.54 30.57 87.31
N ARG A 345 59.42 31.12 86.85
CA ARG A 345 59.29 32.56 86.52
C ARG A 345 59.46 33.47 87.74
N ASN A 346 58.92 33.07 88.89
CA ASN A 346 59.10 33.82 90.14
C ASN A 346 60.55 33.74 90.66
N GLN A 347 61.19 32.58 90.55
CA GLN A 347 62.62 32.43 90.85
C GLN A 347 63.50 33.27 89.93
N ASN A 348 63.18 33.37 88.64
CA ASN A 348 63.91 34.22 87.69
C ASN A 348 63.81 35.70 88.06
N LYS A 349 62.62 36.18 88.47
CA LYS A 349 62.44 37.57 88.95
C LYS A 349 63.28 37.89 90.21
N GLU A 350 63.40 36.94 91.15
CA GLU A 350 64.25 37.12 92.33
C GLU A 350 65.74 37.13 91.97
N LEU A 351 66.16 36.29 91.01
CA LEU A 351 67.54 36.27 90.52
C LEU A 351 67.87 37.55 89.77
N ASP A 352 66.99 38.08 88.91
CA ASP A 352 67.18 39.35 88.22
C ASP A 352 67.34 40.53 89.20
N GLN A 353 66.58 40.56 90.31
CA GLN A 353 66.76 41.56 91.36
C GLN A 353 68.12 41.44 92.06
N LYS A 354 68.61 40.22 92.29
CA LYS A 354 69.94 39.99 92.87
C LYS A 354 71.05 40.40 91.91
N VAL A 355 70.91 40.08 90.62
CA VAL A 355 71.87 40.49 89.58
C VAL A 355 71.93 42.01 89.49
N PHE A 356 70.80 42.71 89.47
CA PHE A 356 70.78 44.18 89.45
C PHE A 356 71.48 44.81 90.68
N GLN A 357 71.28 44.26 91.88
CA GLN A 357 71.95 44.74 93.09
C GLN A 357 73.47 44.46 93.07
N GLN A 358 73.88 43.30 92.53
CA GLN A 358 75.27 42.92 92.38
C GLN A 358 75.98 43.74 91.28
N GLU A 359 75.33 44.02 90.15
CA GLU A 359 75.86 44.90 89.10
C GLU A 359 76.09 46.34 89.60
N LYS A 360 75.21 46.85 90.47
CA LYS A 360 75.40 48.17 91.11
C LYS A 360 76.63 48.20 92.03
N GLN A 361 76.89 47.12 92.76
CA GLN A 361 78.10 46.99 93.61
C GLN A 361 79.36 46.77 92.77
N MET A 362 79.27 45.95 91.72
CA MET A 362 80.34 45.72 90.74
C MET A 362 80.79 47.01 90.09
N ASN A 363 79.88 47.85 89.58
CA ASN A 363 80.26 49.12 88.95
C ASN A 363 80.92 50.10 89.92
N ALA A 364 80.50 50.13 91.19
CA ALA A 364 81.14 50.96 92.21
C ALA A 364 82.57 50.48 92.55
N LEU A 365 82.81 49.17 92.50
CA LEU A 365 84.14 48.58 92.70
C LEU A 365 85.00 48.68 91.43
N GLN A 366 84.42 48.60 90.23
CA GLN A 366 85.12 48.72 88.95
C GLN A 366 85.78 50.10 88.80
N VAL A 367 85.05 51.20 89.08
CA VAL A 367 85.60 52.56 89.04
C VAL A 367 86.77 52.73 90.03
N ARG A 368 86.73 52.03 91.17
CA ARG A 368 87.81 52.04 92.15
C ARG A 368 89.01 51.21 91.71
N THR A 369 88.77 50.10 91.01
CA THR A 369 89.81 49.25 90.43
C THR A 369 90.52 49.97 89.29
N ASP A 370 89.79 50.61 88.36
CA ASP A 370 90.36 51.32 87.22
C ASP A 370 91.32 52.45 87.67
N ALA A 371 90.94 53.20 88.72
CA ALA A 371 91.80 54.23 89.32
C ALA A 371 93.08 53.65 89.98
N LEU A 372 93.00 52.45 90.56
CA LEU A 372 94.17 51.76 91.14
C LEU A 372 95.02 51.06 90.08
N GLN A 373 94.43 50.65 88.95
CA GLN A 373 95.10 50.00 87.84
C GLN A 373 95.92 51.00 87.01
N GLU A 374 95.44 52.23 86.82
CA GLU A 374 96.20 53.32 86.21
C GLU A 374 97.44 53.69 87.05
N GLN A 375 97.30 53.66 88.38
CA GLN A 375 98.42 53.87 89.30
C GLN A 375 99.46 52.72 89.32
N LEU A 376 99.05 51.51 88.93
CA LEU A 376 99.92 50.33 88.78
C LEU A 376 100.62 50.32 87.42
N ALA A 377 99.92 50.73 86.35
CA ALA A 377 100.50 50.86 85.00
C ALA A 377 101.68 51.84 84.96
N ASP A 378 101.53 53.01 85.60
CA ASP A 378 102.63 53.99 85.72
C ASP A 378 103.85 53.42 86.47
N LYS A 379 103.63 52.52 87.43
CA LYS A 379 104.72 51.84 88.16
C LYS A 379 105.32 50.67 87.38
N GLU A 380 104.53 49.95 86.60
CA GLU A 380 104.98 48.84 85.75
C GLU A 380 105.83 49.35 84.57
N ASP A 381 105.49 50.49 83.96
CA ASP A 381 106.29 51.08 82.88
C ASP A 381 107.70 51.51 83.34
N VAL A 382 107.82 51.98 84.58
CA VAL A 382 109.12 52.30 85.19
C VAL A 382 109.95 51.03 85.43
N VAL A 383 109.32 49.93 85.85
CA VAL A 383 109.98 48.63 86.07
C VAL A 383 110.37 47.95 84.76
N LYS A 384 109.53 48.05 83.72
CA LYS A 384 109.80 47.50 82.39
C LYS A 384 110.99 48.19 81.72
N ASN A 385 111.05 49.53 81.75
CA ASN A 385 112.18 50.28 81.20
C ASN A 385 113.51 49.96 81.91
N THR A 386 113.49 49.67 83.21
CA THR A 386 114.68 49.23 83.95
C THR A 386 115.06 47.77 83.69
N ALA A 387 114.09 46.89 83.42
CA ALA A 387 114.32 45.49 83.05
C ALA A 387 114.87 45.33 81.61
N ASP A 388 114.34 46.09 80.64
CA ASP A 388 114.74 46.04 79.23
C ASP A 388 116.20 46.49 79.02
N LEU A 389 116.66 47.49 79.78
CA LEU A 389 118.07 47.93 79.77
C LEU A 389 119.01 46.82 80.28
N LEU A 390 118.56 46.04 81.25
CA LEU A 390 119.33 44.96 81.90
C LEU A 390 119.34 43.68 81.05
N GLN A 391 118.28 43.42 80.28
CA GLN A 391 118.20 42.32 79.30
C GLN A 391 119.03 42.61 78.04
N SER A 392 119.08 43.85 77.56
CA SER A 392 119.96 44.25 76.45
C SER A 392 121.45 44.04 76.79
N ALA A 393 121.86 44.39 78.01
CA ALA A 393 123.22 44.15 78.49
C ALA A 393 123.60 42.66 78.64
N ARG A 394 122.61 41.78 78.92
CA ARG A 394 122.82 40.33 79.00
C ARG A 394 122.91 39.66 77.62
N LEU A 395 122.07 40.07 76.66
CA LEU A 395 122.10 39.55 75.29
C LEU A 395 123.42 39.89 74.57
N HIS A 396 123.95 41.10 74.79
CA HIS A 396 125.27 41.47 74.25
C HIS A 396 126.42 40.59 74.81
N ASN A 397 126.35 40.15 76.08
CA ASN A 397 127.38 39.26 76.64
C ASN A 397 127.32 37.84 76.06
N VAL A 398 126.12 37.28 75.85
CA VAL A 398 125.94 35.94 75.27
C VAL A 398 126.38 35.89 73.80
N GLU A 399 126.08 36.93 73.02
CA GLU A 399 126.46 37.02 71.61
C GLU A 399 127.98 37.15 71.40
N VAL A 400 128.68 37.81 72.33
CA VAL A 400 130.16 37.89 72.37
C VAL A 400 130.79 36.54 72.74
N ASP A 401 130.17 35.77 73.65
CA ASP A 401 130.67 34.44 74.02
C ASP A 401 130.46 33.38 72.93
N GLU A 402 129.32 33.40 72.20
CA GLU A 402 129.09 32.50 71.07
C GLU A 402 129.98 32.82 69.86
N SER A 403 130.22 34.10 69.57
CA SER A 403 131.15 34.49 68.52
C SER A 403 132.60 34.11 68.87
N LEU A 404 133.03 34.23 70.13
CA LEU A 404 134.34 33.73 70.58
C LEU A 404 134.49 32.21 70.46
N LYS A 405 133.41 31.44 70.62
CA LYS A 405 133.42 29.98 70.42
C LYS A 405 133.64 29.61 68.95
N ILE A 406 132.94 30.28 68.03
CA ILE A 406 133.12 30.08 66.59
C ILE A 406 134.52 30.49 66.14
N TYR A 407 135.06 31.60 66.68
CA TYR A 407 136.43 32.01 66.40
C TYR A 407 137.47 31.02 66.93
N ARG A 408 137.26 30.39 68.10
CA ARG A 408 138.14 29.33 68.61
C ARG A 408 138.15 28.08 67.71
N ASP A 409 136.98 27.62 67.27
CA ASP A 409 136.88 26.45 66.39
C ASP A 409 137.45 26.72 64.98
N ASN A 410 137.24 27.93 64.46
CA ASN A 410 137.90 28.36 63.22
C ASN A 410 139.41 28.52 63.41
N HIS A 411 139.87 29.04 64.55
CA HIS A 411 141.30 29.19 64.81
C HIS A 411 141.98 27.83 64.92
N ALA A 412 141.35 26.81 65.52
CA ALA A 412 141.87 25.44 65.52
C ALA A 412 142.01 24.86 64.11
N ARG A 413 141.01 25.09 63.22
CA ARG A 413 141.11 24.68 61.81
C ARG A 413 142.16 25.48 61.03
N LEU A 414 142.33 26.76 61.34
CA LEU A 414 143.34 27.60 60.71
C LEU A 414 144.75 27.26 61.20
N GLN A 415 144.90 26.83 62.45
CA GLN A 415 146.14 26.35 63.03
C GLN A 415 146.60 25.06 62.33
N GLN A 416 145.67 24.15 62.00
CA GLN A 416 145.97 22.97 61.17
C GLN A 416 146.38 23.33 59.72
N LYS A 417 145.77 24.37 59.12
CA LYS A 417 146.18 24.85 57.78
C LYS A 417 147.48 25.63 57.79
N LEU A 418 147.76 26.39 58.84
CA LEU A 418 148.99 27.18 58.94
C LEU A 418 150.18 26.29 59.30
N GLU A 419 150.03 25.21 60.05
CA GLU A 419 151.11 24.21 60.22
C GLU A 419 151.51 23.57 58.89
N LEU A 420 150.54 23.28 58.01
CA LEU A 420 150.81 22.87 56.63
C LEU A 420 151.55 23.97 55.86
N SER A 421 151.18 25.24 56.06
CA SER A 421 151.84 26.40 55.45
C SER A 421 153.23 26.68 56.04
N ILE A 422 153.47 26.41 57.33
CA ILE A 422 154.78 26.43 57.97
C ILE A 422 155.67 25.34 57.35
N SER A 423 155.11 24.21 56.91
CA SER A 423 155.87 23.20 56.16
C SER A 423 156.25 23.66 54.73
N GLU A 424 155.37 24.42 54.06
CA GLU A 424 155.64 24.95 52.71
C GLU A 424 156.52 26.20 52.74
N ILE A 425 156.38 27.09 53.73
CA ILE A 425 157.22 28.27 53.92
C ILE A 425 158.60 27.86 54.43
N ASN A 426 158.73 26.81 55.24
CA ASN A 426 160.03 26.23 55.54
C ASN A 426 160.64 25.50 54.32
N LYS A 427 159.85 25.02 53.36
CA LYS A 427 160.39 24.68 52.03
C LYS A 427 160.80 25.94 51.25
N GLY A 428 160.13 27.06 51.50
CA GLY A 428 160.53 28.40 51.09
C GLY A 428 161.82 28.92 51.76
N ASN A 429 162.14 28.47 53.00
CA ASN A 429 163.40 28.75 53.71
C ASN A 429 164.54 28.69 52.74
N GLU A 430 164.76 27.51 52.18
CA GLU A 430 166.06 27.21 51.65
C GLU A 430 166.29 27.90 50.31
N ILE A 431 165.25 28.51 49.75
CA ILE A 431 165.30 29.27 48.51
C ILE A 431 165.63 30.74 48.78
N ILE A 432 164.97 31.42 49.73
CA ILE A 432 165.25 32.86 49.98
C ILE A 432 166.58 33.04 50.73
N GLU A 433 166.94 32.14 51.64
CA GLU A 433 168.24 32.20 52.32
C GLU A 433 169.41 32.01 51.32
N ARG A 434 169.18 31.22 50.27
CA ARG A 434 170.09 31.08 49.13
C ARG A 434 170.21 32.38 48.33
N ILE A 435 169.10 33.09 48.11
CA ILE A 435 169.08 34.36 47.35
C ILE A 435 169.59 35.58 48.15
N GLN A 436 169.32 35.69 49.46
CA GLN A 436 169.78 36.87 50.23
C GLN A 436 171.25 36.80 50.62
N ASN A 437 171.81 35.61 50.83
CA ASN A 437 173.25 35.47 50.96
C ASN A 437 173.97 35.88 49.66
N GLU A 438 173.35 35.68 48.48
CA GLU A 438 173.78 36.27 47.21
C GLU A 438 173.57 37.81 47.17
N SER A 439 172.61 38.37 47.93
CA SER A 439 172.35 39.83 47.99
C SER A 439 173.30 40.59 48.93
N ARG A 440 173.69 40.03 50.09
CA ARG A 440 174.71 40.63 50.99
C ARG A 440 176.07 40.73 50.30
N THR A 441 176.39 39.73 49.50
CA THR A 441 177.64 39.69 48.75
C THR A 441 177.67 40.71 47.61
N LEU A 442 176.52 41.18 47.11
CA LEU A 442 176.45 42.28 46.14
C LEU A 442 176.39 43.67 46.78
N LYS A 443 175.60 43.87 47.85
CA LYS A 443 175.48 45.20 48.48
C LYS A 443 176.76 45.63 49.18
N SER A 444 177.50 44.68 49.73
CA SER A 444 178.85 44.96 50.22
C SER A 444 179.73 45.53 49.09
N LYS A 445 179.57 45.12 47.83
CA LYS A 445 180.23 45.75 46.65
C LYS A 445 179.60 47.10 46.24
N MET A 446 178.30 47.28 46.46
CA MET A 446 177.57 48.44 45.94
C MET A 446 177.69 49.73 46.76
N ARG A 447 177.77 49.71 48.10
CA ARG A 447 177.97 50.97 48.87
C ARG A 447 179.39 51.27 49.22
N MET A 448 180.22 50.25 49.07
CA MET A 448 181.57 50.54 48.65
C MET A 448 181.56 51.62 47.54
N LYS A 449 180.70 51.56 46.52
CA LYS A 449 180.47 52.65 45.57
C LYS A 449 179.67 53.85 46.10
N ALA A 450 178.58 53.69 46.86
CA ALA A 450 177.77 54.87 47.30
C ALA A 450 178.51 55.79 48.29
N LYS A 451 179.43 55.23 49.09
CA LYS A 451 180.41 55.97 49.89
C LYS A 451 181.31 56.82 48.99
N ILE A 452 181.71 56.22 47.87
CA ILE A 452 182.43 56.92 46.80
C ILE A 452 181.53 57.97 46.13
N ILE A 453 180.23 57.72 45.95
CA ILE A 453 179.35 58.60 45.16
C ILE A 453 178.89 59.82 45.93
N LYS A 454 178.22 59.70 47.09
CA LYS A 454 177.54 60.88 47.65
C LYS A 454 178.20 61.49 48.87
N GLN A 455 179.43 61.06 49.03
CA GLN A 455 180.50 62.02 49.24
C GLN A 455 180.88 62.87 47.99
N GLN A 456 181.07 62.42 46.73
CA GLN A 456 181.49 63.30 45.59
C GLN A 456 180.46 64.35 45.15
N GLU A 457 179.18 64.20 45.56
CA GLU A 457 178.22 65.31 45.46
C GLU A 457 178.31 66.32 46.62
N GLN A 458 179.41 66.33 47.38
CA GLN A 458 179.92 67.54 48.03
C GLN A 458 180.26 68.68 47.03
N VAL A 459 179.57 68.86 45.90
CA VAL A 459 180.03 69.81 44.86
C VAL A 459 178.98 70.72 44.23
N LEU A 460 177.70 70.38 44.11
CA LEU A 460 176.74 71.25 43.39
C LEU A 460 175.42 71.32 44.14
#